data_AF-A0A8R7PKM2-F1
#
_entry.id   AF-A0A8R7PKM2-F1
#
_cell.length_a   1.000
_cell.length_b   1.000
_cell.length_c   1.000
_cell.angle_alpha   90.00
_cell.angle_beta   90.00
_cell.angle_gamma   90.00
#
_symmetry.space_group_name_H-M   'P 1'
#
loop_
_entity.id
_entity.type
_entity.pdbx_description
1 polymer ?
#
loop_
_entity_poly.entity_id
_entity_poly.type
_entity_poly.pdbx_seq_one_letter_code
_entity_poly.pdbx_strand_id
1 'polypeptide(L)'
;MSSELDDYLGEVLVPRKDDFDILKWWMEHTTKYPTLAAIARDVLAMPASAVQSEAAFSSSRPVIPKHQSTLSIETIEALVCSRDWMR
;
A
#
# COMPACT_ATOMS: atom_id res chain seq x y z
N MET A 1 26.02 1.74 21.74
CA MET A 1 24.68 1.18 21.52
C MET A 1 24.48 1.15 20.03
N SER A 2 24.27 -0.03 19.45
CA SER A 2 23.95 -0.19 18.04
C SER A 2 22.51 0.28 17.82
N SER A 3 22.23 0.99 16.74
CA SER A 3 20.84 1.34 16.39
C SER A 3 20.13 0.17 15.71
N GLU A 4 18.79 0.17 15.66
CA GLU A 4 18.03 -0.82 14.87
C GLU A 4 18.54 -0.92 13.42
N LEU A 5 18.96 0.22 12.85
CA LEU A 5 19.50 0.31 11.50
C LEU A 5 20.85 -0.37 11.37
N ASP A 6 21.75 -0.13 12.32
CA ASP A 6 23.08 -0.76 12.32
C ASP A 6 22.95 -2.29 12.45
N ASP A 7 22.02 -2.76 13.30
CA ASP A 7 21.73 -4.18 13.47
C ASP A 7 21.14 -4.80 12.20
N TYR A 8 20.19 -4.12 11.55
CA TYR A 8 19.60 -4.58 10.29
C TYR A 8 20.63 -4.64 9.15
N LEU A 9 21.50 -3.63 9.04
CA LEU A 9 22.54 -3.58 8.01
C LEU A 9 23.69 -4.57 8.25
N GLY A 10 23.91 -4.96 9.52
CA GLY A 10 24.91 -5.95 9.90
C GLY A 10 24.45 -7.41 9.74
N GLU A 11 23.17 -7.65 9.45
CA GLU A 11 22.63 -9.00 9.36
C GLU A 11 22.91 -9.72 8.05
N VAL A 12 22.88 -11.05 8.15
CA VAL A 12 23.05 -11.92 6.98
C VAL A 12 21.85 -11.71 6.06
N LEU A 13 22.15 -11.47 4.78
CA LEU A 13 21.13 -11.28 3.75
C LEU A 13 20.24 -12.51 3.62
N VAL A 14 18.94 -12.29 3.55
CA VAL A 14 17.97 -13.35 3.24
C VAL A 14 18.21 -13.79 1.79
N PRO A 15 18.32 -15.11 1.52
CA PRO A 15 18.45 -15.62 0.16
C PRO A 15 17.30 -15.15 -0.73
N ARG A 16 17.62 -14.70 -1.94
CA ARG A 16 16.62 -14.26 -2.90
C ARG A 16 15.76 -15.44 -3.35
N LYS A 17 14.46 -15.34 -3.13
CA LYS A 17 13.45 -16.32 -3.59
C LYS A 17 12.33 -15.58 -4.31
N ASP A 18 11.76 -16.21 -5.32
CA ASP A 18 10.68 -15.62 -6.12
C ASP A 18 9.36 -15.48 -5.34
N ASP A 19 9.17 -16.29 -4.30
CA ASP A 19 8.00 -16.30 -3.42
C ASP A 19 8.22 -15.51 -2.11
N PHE A 20 9.28 -14.70 -2.04
CA PHE A 20 9.58 -13.93 -0.84
C PHE A 20 8.60 -12.76 -0.64
N ASP A 21 7.81 -12.85 0.44
CA ASP A 21 6.91 -11.78 0.86
C ASP A 21 7.62 -10.80 1.80
N ILE A 22 8.06 -9.67 1.25
CA ILE A 22 8.77 -8.61 2.00
C ILE A 22 7.90 -7.96 3.09
N LEU A 23 6.59 -7.84 2.88
CA LEU A 23 5.69 -7.22 3.85
C LEU A 23 5.47 -8.15 5.04
N LYS A 24 5.29 -9.44 4.76
CA LYS A 24 5.22 -10.48 5.80
C LYS A 24 6.53 -10.56 6.59
N TRP A 25 7.68 -10.44 5.92
CA TRP A 25 8.98 -10.42 6.61
C TRP A 25 9.06 -9.27 7.62
N TRP A 26 8.72 -8.04 7.22
CA TRP A 26 8.70 -6.89 8.13
C TRP A 26 7.69 -7.06 9.27
N MET A 27 6.53 -7.63 8.99
CA MET A 27 5.52 -7.95 10.00
C MET A 27 6.09 -8.90 11.07
N GLU A 28 6.75 -9.99 10.66
CA GLU A 28 7.36 -10.98 11.56
C GLU A 28 8.53 -10.40 12.37
N HIS A 29 9.23 -9.38 11.84
CA HIS A 29 10.40 -8.76 12.49
C HIS A 29 10.08 -7.48 13.27
N THR A 30 8.79 -7.13 13.44
CA THR A 30 8.36 -5.93 14.17
C THR A 30 8.88 -5.89 15.62
N THR A 31 9.00 -7.04 16.29
CA THR A 31 9.53 -7.10 17.67
C THR A 31 11.01 -6.74 17.73
N LYS A 32 11.76 -7.03 16.66
CA LYS A 32 13.20 -6.80 16.56
C LYS A 32 13.52 -5.40 16.05
N TYR A 33 12.72 -4.91 15.10
CA TYR A 33 12.89 -3.59 14.48
C TYR A 33 11.58 -2.80 14.49
N PRO A 34 11.06 -2.40 15.66
CA PRO A 34 9.75 -1.75 15.74
C PRO A 34 9.69 -0.44 14.94
N THR A 35 10.78 0.32 14.93
CA THR A 35 10.84 1.60 14.22
C THR A 35 11.02 1.38 12.72
N LEU A 36 11.96 0.51 12.32
CA LEU A 36 12.18 0.24 10.90
C LEU A 36 11.01 -0.48 10.25
N ALA A 37 10.34 -1.41 10.94
CA ALA A 37 9.18 -2.11 10.41
C ALA A 37 8.02 -1.15 10.12
N ALA A 38 7.83 -0.13 10.95
CA ALA A 38 6.84 0.92 10.70
C ALA A 38 7.20 1.73 9.43
N ILE A 39 8.45 2.18 9.31
CA ILE A 39 8.93 2.93 8.14
C ILE A 39 8.83 2.07 6.87
N ALA A 40 9.28 0.82 6.93
CA ALA A 40 9.29 -0.09 5.80
C ALA A 40 7.86 -0.40 5.32
N ARG A 41 6.91 -0.61 6.24
CA ARG A 41 5.50 -0.77 5.87
C ARG A 41 4.98 0.45 5.11
N ASP A 42 5.26 1.65 5.58
CA ASP A 42 4.75 2.88 4.96
C ASP A 42 5.38 3.12 3.58
N VAL A 43 6.68 2.84 3.43
CA VAL A 43 7.41 2.95 2.15
C VAL A 43 6.97 1.87 1.16
N LEU A 44 6.79 0.62 1.60
CA LEU A 44 6.46 -0.51 0.73
C LEU A 44 4.97 -0.57 0.37
N ALA A 45 4.08 -0.01 1.19
CA ALA A 45 2.66 0.11 0.89
C ALA A 45 2.35 1.20 -0.14
N MET A 46 3.33 2.06 -0.46
CA MET A 46 3.16 3.11 -1.45
C MET A 46 3.04 2.51 -2.86
N PRO A 47 2.04 2.90 -3.67
CA PRO A 47 1.94 2.45 -5.05
C PRO A 47 3.19 2.88 -5.82
N ALA A 48 3.85 1.94 -6.50
CA ALA A 48 5.07 2.22 -7.26
C ALA A 48 4.86 3.20 -8.45
N SER A 49 3.61 3.46 -8.84
CA SER A 49 3.26 4.39 -9.91
C SER A 49 1.84 4.93 -9.77
N ALA A 50 1.65 6.20 -10.15
CA ALA A 50 0.35 6.85 -10.28
C ALA A 50 -0.56 6.19 -11.36
N VAL A 51 -0.02 5.31 -12.20
CA VAL A 51 -0.76 4.56 -13.23
C VAL A 51 -1.82 3.63 -12.62
N GLN A 52 -1.66 3.19 -11.36
CA GLN A 52 -2.74 2.42 -10.69
C GLN A 52 -3.97 3.29 -10.40
N SER A 53 -3.79 4.59 -10.14
CA SER A 53 -4.90 5.52 -10.02
C SER A 53 -5.62 5.68 -11.35
N GLU A 54 -4.90 5.81 -12.46
CA GLU A 54 -5.49 5.87 -13.81
C GLU A 54 -6.27 4.61 -14.16
N ALA A 55 -5.81 3.42 -13.76
CA ALA A 55 -6.55 2.18 -13.95
C ALA A 55 -7.87 2.12 -13.15
N ALA A 56 -7.90 2.71 -11.94
CA ALA A 56 -9.12 2.88 -11.17
C ALA A 56 -10.13 3.80 -11.89
N PHE A 57 -9.63 4.87 -12.53
CA PHE A 57 -10.44 5.79 -13.34
C PHE A 57 -10.84 5.24 -14.72
N SER A 58 -10.03 4.36 -15.32
CA SER A 58 -10.24 3.82 -16.66
C SER A 58 -11.02 2.51 -16.70
N SER A 59 -11.38 1.96 -15.52
CA SER A 59 -12.21 0.75 -15.47
C SER A 59 -13.54 1.01 -16.21
N SER A 60 -13.78 0.22 -17.26
CA SER A 60 -14.66 0.52 -18.40
C SER A 60 -16.17 0.53 -18.16
N ARG A 61 -16.61 0.62 -16.90
CA ARG A 61 -18.01 0.92 -16.56
C ARG A 61 -18.04 2.32 -15.97
N PRO A 62 -19.01 3.18 -16.35
CA PRO A 62 -19.21 4.45 -15.66
C PRO A 62 -19.24 4.16 -14.16
N VAL A 63 -18.22 4.61 -13.44
CA VAL A 63 -18.11 4.52 -11.98
C VAL A 63 -19.36 5.10 -11.31
N ILE A 64 -20.04 5.97 -12.07
CA ILE A 64 -21.27 6.67 -11.76
C ILE A 64 -22.25 6.40 -12.93
N PRO A 65 -23.42 5.77 -12.70
CA PRO A 65 -24.49 5.71 -13.69
C PRO A 65 -24.85 7.11 -14.17
N LYS A 66 -25.20 7.32 -15.45
CA LYS A 66 -25.57 8.64 -16.02
C LYS A 66 -26.67 9.41 -15.25
N HIS A 67 -27.43 8.76 -14.37
CA HIS A 67 -28.42 9.43 -13.53
C HIS A 67 -27.81 10.14 -12.31
N GLN A 68 -26.56 9.80 -11.94
CA GLN A 68 -25.83 10.34 -10.80
C GLN A 68 -24.82 11.44 -11.20
N SER A 69 -24.71 11.79 -12.48
CA SER A 69 -23.87 12.92 -12.95
C SER A 69 -24.36 14.30 -12.50
N THR A 70 -25.47 14.36 -11.78
CA THR A 70 -25.96 15.57 -11.09
C THR A 70 -25.57 15.61 -9.61
N LEU A 71 -24.87 14.59 -9.09
CA LEU A 71 -24.41 14.56 -7.71
C LEU A 71 -23.22 15.51 -7.51
N SER A 72 -23.07 16.00 -6.29
CA SER A 72 -21.89 16.79 -5.92
C SER A 72 -20.63 15.93 -6.03
N ILE A 73 -19.50 16.59 -6.31
CA ILE A 73 -18.17 15.95 -6.35
C ILE A 73 -17.90 15.21 -5.04
N GLU A 74 -18.30 15.78 -3.89
CA GLU A 74 -18.18 15.15 -2.57
C GLU A 74 -18.94 13.81 -2.47
N THR A 75 -20.15 13.74 -3.03
CA THR A 75 -20.95 12.51 -3.03
C THR A 75 -20.31 11.44 -3.92
N ILE A 76 -19.77 11.87 -5.06
CA ILE A 76 -19.06 10.99 -5.98
C ILE A 76 -17.79 10.43 -5.32
N GLU A 77 -17.00 11.28 -4.67
CA GLU A 77 -15.80 10.87 -3.93
C GLU A 77 -16.15 9.86 -2.82
N ALA A 78 -17.18 10.15 -2.02
CA ALA A 78 -17.64 9.24 -0.98
C ALA A 78 -18.05 7.86 -1.53
N LEU A 79 -18.73 7.81 -2.69
CA LEU A 79 -19.12 6.57 -3.34
C LEU A 79 -17.92 5.77 -3.87
N VAL A 80 -16.93 6.44 -4.47
CA VAL A 80 -15.70 5.80 -4.96
C VAL A 80 -14.89 5.25 -3.79
N CYS A 81 -14.62 6.07 -2.77
CA CYS A 81 -13.90 5.66 -1.56
C CYS A 81 -14.59 4.50 -0.84
N SER A 82 -15.92 4.55 -0.67
CA SER A 82 -16.67 3.48 -0.02
C SER A 82 -16.61 2.17 -0.79
N ARG A 83 -16.67 2.23 -2.13
CA ARG A 83 -16.57 1.05 -2.98
C ARG A 83 -15.17 0.44 -2.93
N ASP A 84 -14.14 1.28 -2.95
CA ASP A 84 -12.74 0.82 -2.95
C ASP A 84 -12.34 0.26 -1.57
N TRP A 85 -12.88 0.78 -0.46
CA TRP A 85 -12.71 0.20 0.88
C TRP A 85 -13.45 -1.13 1.11
N MET A 86 -14.52 -1.40 0.38
CA MET A 86 -15.27 -2.67 0.48
C MET A 86 -14.66 -3.80 -0.37
N ARG A 87 -13.66 -3.51 -1.20
CA ARG A 87 -12.91 -4.50 -1.99
C ARG A 87 -11.76 -5.07 -1.18
#